data_AF-A0A919GGE4-F1
#
_entry.id   AF-A0A919GGE4-F1
#
_cell.length_a   1.000
_cell.length_b   1.000
_cell.length_c   1.000
_cell.angle_alpha   90.00
_cell.angle_beta   90.00
_cell.angle_gamma   90.00
#
_symmetry.space_group_name_H-M   'P 1'
#
loop_
_entity.id
_entity.type
_entity.pdbx_description
1 polymer ?
#
loop_
_entity_poly.entity_id
_entity_poly.type
_entity_poly.pdbx_seq_one_letter_code
_entity_poly.pdbx_strand_id
1 'polypeptide(L)'
;MRFTDSPPKPLSTFDSVDGTGGDLYYVNDLSGTRIVLGGNKLVLLNTTQQGSLDTCLNETRYALSVSLDQVSRGSQPCVHTARGHMGLVTIQGAASANDPSDYITVDITVWRNAEEPSSGI
;
A
#
# COMPACT_ATOMS: atom_id res chain seq x y z
N MET A 1 -5.99 -5.32 0.59
CA MET A 1 -5.97 -5.50 -0.87
C MET A 1 -4.80 -6.40 -1.25
N ARG A 2 -5.00 -7.33 -2.17
CA ARG A 2 -3.94 -8.14 -2.77
C ARG A 2 -3.69 -7.66 -4.20
N PHE A 3 -2.44 -7.52 -4.59
CA PHE A 3 -2.06 -7.29 -5.98
C PHE A 3 -2.03 -8.64 -6.66
N THR A 4 -3.04 -8.89 -7.49
CA THR A 4 -3.25 -10.17 -8.15
C THR A 4 -3.87 -9.93 -9.54
N ASP A 5 -3.91 -10.97 -10.36
CA ASP A 5 -4.39 -10.94 -11.75
C ASP A 5 -5.88 -10.58 -11.92
N SER A 6 -6.66 -10.57 -10.83
CA SER A 6 -8.08 -10.20 -10.85
C SER A 6 -8.39 -9.19 -9.74
N PRO A 7 -9.17 -8.13 -10.00
CA PRO A 7 -9.54 -7.17 -8.97
C PRO A 7 -10.08 -7.90 -7.74
N PRO A 8 -9.53 -7.66 -6.54
CA PRO A 8 -9.97 -8.37 -5.36
C PRO A 8 -11.45 -8.07 -5.12
N LYS A 9 -12.26 -9.13 -4.98
CA LYS A 9 -13.66 -8.98 -4.57
C LYS A 9 -13.70 -8.37 -3.16
N PRO A 10 -14.72 -7.54 -2.85
CA PRO A 10 -14.94 -7.10 -1.48
C PRO A 10 -15.01 -8.33 -0.57
N LEU A 11 -14.16 -8.40 0.45
CA LEU A 11 -14.22 -9.46 1.44
C LEU A 11 -15.41 -9.16 2.36
N SER A 12 -16.33 -10.12 2.52
CA SER A 12 -17.61 -9.95 3.21
C SER A 12 -17.54 -10.20 4.72
N THR A 13 -16.38 -10.55 5.25
CA THR A 13 -16.19 -10.94 6.64
C THR A 13 -14.96 -10.26 7.20
N PHE A 14 -15.03 -9.89 8.48
CA PHE A 14 -13.86 -9.76 9.36
C PHE A 14 -13.20 -11.14 9.56
N ASP A 15 -13.03 -11.92 8.48
CA ASP A 15 -12.00 -12.94 8.48
C ASP A 15 -10.74 -12.16 8.75
N SER A 16 -10.17 -12.49 9.89
CA SER A 16 -9.03 -11.91 10.52
C SER A 16 -8.11 -11.26 9.49
N VAL A 17 -7.55 -10.13 9.88
CA VAL A 17 -6.24 -9.70 9.42
C VAL A 17 -5.18 -10.75 9.88
N ASP A 18 -5.44 -12.04 9.67
CA ASP A 18 -4.45 -13.09 9.67
C ASP A 18 -3.65 -12.81 8.42
N GLY A 19 -2.60 -12.01 8.59
CA GLY A 19 -1.75 -11.38 7.59
C GLY A 19 -1.10 -12.35 6.59
N THR A 20 -1.92 -13.03 5.80
CA THR A 20 -1.53 -14.10 4.88
C THR A 20 -2.03 -13.84 3.46
N GLY A 21 -2.82 -12.76 3.27
CA GLY A 21 -3.60 -12.58 2.04
C GLY A 21 -3.28 -11.34 1.22
N GLY A 22 -3.19 -10.17 1.84
CA GLY A 22 -3.12 -8.88 1.16
C GLY A 22 -1.71 -8.30 1.11
N ASP A 23 -1.43 -7.48 0.10
CA ASP A 23 -0.18 -6.74 -0.05
C ASP A 23 -0.26 -5.33 0.54
N LEU A 24 -1.47 -4.79 0.69
CA LEU A 24 -1.76 -3.44 1.21
C LEU A 24 -2.96 -3.49 2.17
N TYR A 25 -2.83 -2.94 3.36
CA TYR A 25 -3.88 -2.87 4.38
C TYR A 25 -4.09 -1.43 4.84
N TYR A 26 -5.35 -1.13 5.15
CA TYR A 26 -5.76 0.06 5.87
C TYR A 26 -6.09 -0.34 7.30
N VAL A 27 -5.40 0.24 8.28
CA VAL A 27 -5.59 -0.07 9.70
C VAL A 27 -5.93 1.21 10.44
N ASN A 28 -7.01 1.18 11.21
CA ASN A 28 -7.36 2.20 12.19
C ASN A 28 -7.48 1.52 13.56
N ASP A 29 -6.53 1.81 14.45
CA ASP A 29 -6.49 1.29 15.82
C ASP A 29 -6.02 2.38 16.80
N LEU A 30 -5.78 2.00 18.06
CA LEU A 30 -5.34 2.94 19.12
C LEU A 30 -4.00 3.65 18.81
N SER A 31 -3.20 3.12 17.88
CA SER A 31 -1.93 3.72 17.45
C SER A 31 -2.11 4.69 16.28
N GLY A 32 -3.36 4.92 15.86
CA GLY A 32 -3.72 5.81 14.77
C GLY A 32 -3.90 5.08 13.44
N THR A 33 -4.24 5.87 12.42
CA THR A 33 -4.56 5.37 11.09
C THR A 33 -3.32 5.25 10.22
N ARG A 34 -3.11 4.07 9.64
CA ARG A 34 -1.92 3.79 8.83
C ARG A 34 -2.20 2.86 7.66
N ILE A 35 -1.32 2.98 6.67
CA ILE A 35 -1.21 2.04 5.56
C ILE A 35 -0.09 1.07 5.90
N VAL A 36 -0.42 -0.21 5.89
CA VAL A 36 0.50 -1.32 6.21
C VAL A 36 0.67 -2.19 4.98
N LEU A 37 1.85 -2.74 4.76
CA LEU A 37 2.06 -3.73 3.71
C LEU A 37 2.05 -5.14 4.25
N GLY A 38 1.54 -6.06 3.43
CA GLY A 38 1.66 -7.51 3.68
C GLY A 38 2.76 -8.19 2.89
N GLY A 39 3.67 -7.40 2.31
CA GLY A 39 4.87 -7.82 1.62
C GLY A 39 6.10 -7.04 2.12
N ASN A 40 7.27 -7.49 1.69
CA ASN A 40 8.56 -7.20 2.33
C ASN A 40 8.95 -5.73 2.48
N LYS A 41 8.49 -4.81 1.61
CA LYS A 41 9.03 -3.44 1.57
C LYS A 41 8.00 -2.39 1.13
N LEU A 42 7.90 -1.30 1.90
CA LEU A 42 7.16 -0.07 1.56
C LEU A 42 8.14 1.05 1.31
N VAL A 43 7.88 1.89 0.33
CA VAL A 43 8.65 3.11 0.11
C VAL A 43 7.68 4.27 -0.03
N LEU A 44 7.85 5.34 0.74
CA LEU A 44 7.17 6.59 0.47
C LEU A 44 8.07 7.46 -0.40
N LEU A 45 7.65 7.74 -1.63
CA LEU A 45 8.40 8.64 -2.52
C LEU A 45 8.42 10.07 -1.97
N ASN A 46 9.53 10.78 -2.19
CA ASN A 46 9.58 12.20 -1.89
C ASN A 46 8.61 12.97 -2.79
N THR A 47 8.16 14.13 -2.33
CA THR A 47 7.25 15.02 -3.07
C THR A 47 7.81 15.50 -4.42
N THR A 48 9.12 15.43 -4.62
CA THR A 48 9.79 15.79 -5.89
C THR A 48 10.01 14.60 -6.83
N GLN A 49 9.76 13.37 -6.37
CA GLN A 49 9.89 12.16 -7.18
C GLN A 49 8.55 11.81 -7.81
N GLN A 50 8.54 11.61 -9.12
CA GLN A 50 7.39 11.09 -9.82
C GLN A 50 7.37 9.56 -9.72
N GLY A 51 6.25 9.00 -9.31
CA GLY A 51 6.07 7.55 -9.26
C GLY A 51 6.14 6.91 -10.65
N SER A 52 7.03 5.92 -10.78
CA SER A 52 7.16 5.05 -11.95
C SER A 52 7.74 3.70 -11.50
N LEU A 53 7.66 2.67 -12.35
CA LEU A 53 8.25 1.37 -12.06
C LEU A 53 9.76 1.50 -11.75
N ASP A 54 10.49 2.24 -12.58
CA ASP A 54 11.93 2.46 -12.41
C ASP A 54 12.25 3.18 -11.09
N THR A 55 11.47 4.21 -10.75
CA THR A 55 11.64 4.93 -9.47
C THR A 55 11.39 4.00 -8.28
N CYS A 56 10.33 3.20 -8.33
CA CYS A 56 10.00 2.27 -7.26
C CYS A 56 11.02 1.13 -7.13
N LEU A 57 11.66 0.67 -8.22
CA LEU A 57 12.72 -0.34 -8.18
C LEU A 57 14.03 0.20 -7.58
N ASN A 58 14.34 1.48 -7.82
CA ASN A 58 15.61 2.07 -7.42
C ASN A 58 15.57 2.81 -6.08
N GLU A 59 14.39 3.15 -5.57
CA GLU A 59 14.25 3.79 -4.27
C GLU A 59 14.33 2.75 -3.14
N THR A 60 15.19 3.01 -2.16
CA THR A 60 15.56 2.00 -1.13
C THR A 60 15.32 2.47 0.29
N ARG A 61 14.68 3.63 0.47
CA ARG A 61 14.26 4.15 1.78
C ARG A 61 13.01 3.41 2.27
N TYR A 62 13.22 2.13 2.57
CA TYR A 62 12.16 1.23 2.97
C TYR A 62 11.62 1.58 4.36
N ALA A 63 10.30 1.46 4.50
CA ALA A 63 9.57 1.55 5.75
C ALA A 63 8.73 0.27 5.94
N LEU A 64 8.33 0.00 7.18
CA LEU A 64 7.41 -1.10 7.50
C LEU A 64 5.94 -0.69 7.38
N SER A 65 5.66 0.59 7.63
CA SER A 65 4.34 1.19 7.49
C SER A 65 4.47 2.69 7.26
N VAL A 66 3.44 3.29 6.68
CA VAL A 66 3.34 4.74 6.51
C VAL A 66 2.07 5.19 7.21
N SER A 67 2.21 6.13 8.13
CA SER A 67 1.07 6.68 8.85
C SER A 67 0.31 7.68 7.99
N LEU A 68 -1.01 7.76 8.14
CA LEU A 68 -1.82 8.64 7.29
C LEU A 68 -1.55 10.12 7.52
N ASP A 69 -1.13 10.51 8.71
CA ASP A 69 -0.72 11.88 9.04
C ASP A 69 0.59 12.30 8.34
N GLN A 70 1.37 11.32 7.85
CA GLN A 70 2.62 11.55 7.13
C GLN A 70 2.44 11.68 5.62
N VAL A 71 1.24 11.43 5.11
CA VAL A 71 0.93 11.50 3.68
C VAL A 71 -0.09 12.59 3.39
N SER A 72 0.03 13.16 2.20
CA SER A 72 -0.90 14.16 1.70
C SER A 72 -1.49 13.68 0.38
N ARG A 73 -2.53 14.37 -0.11
CA ARG A 73 -3.05 14.10 -1.45
C ARG A 73 -1.91 14.20 -2.47
N GLY A 74 -1.77 13.20 -3.32
CA GLY A 74 -0.71 13.07 -4.31
C GLY A 74 0.53 12.33 -3.80
N SER A 75 0.65 12.01 -2.51
CA SER A 75 1.72 11.13 -2.02
C SER A 75 1.65 9.78 -2.72
N GLN A 76 2.83 9.23 -3.08
CA GLN A 76 2.93 8.04 -3.90
C GLN A 76 3.76 6.93 -3.25
N PRO A 77 3.19 6.10 -2.35
CA PRO A 77 3.89 4.93 -1.84
C PRO A 77 4.09 3.83 -2.90
N CYS A 78 5.30 3.27 -2.98
CA CYS A 78 5.61 2.05 -3.70
C CYS A 78 5.57 0.83 -2.77
N VAL A 79 4.96 -0.24 -3.24
CA VAL A 79 4.67 -1.45 -2.49
C VAL A 79 5.29 -2.64 -3.20
N HIS A 80 6.23 -3.30 -2.53
CA HIS A 80 6.90 -4.51 -3.00
C HIS A 80 6.21 -5.73 -2.38
N THR A 81 5.66 -6.60 -3.22
CA THR A 81 4.99 -7.81 -2.75
C THR A 81 5.96 -8.98 -2.67
N ALA A 82 5.72 -9.92 -1.76
CA ALA A 82 6.55 -11.11 -1.65
C ALA A 82 6.57 -11.96 -2.93
N ARG A 83 5.56 -11.80 -3.79
CA ARG A 83 5.42 -12.53 -5.07
C ARG A 83 6.12 -11.83 -6.24
N GLY A 84 6.86 -10.74 -6.00
CA GLY A 84 7.58 -10.02 -7.05
C GLY A 84 6.69 -9.07 -7.87
N HIS A 85 5.52 -8.69 -7.34
CA HIS A 85 4.71 -7.62 -7.93
C HIS A 85 5.04 -6.30 -7.28
N MET A 86 4.78 -5.22 -8.02
CA MET A 86 4.99 -3.87 -7.54
C MET A 86 3.72 -3.05 -7.70
N GLY A 87 3.33 -2.35 -6.65
CA GLY A 87 2.23 -1.39 -6.70
C GLY A 87 2.74 0.02 -6.47
N LEU A 88 2.32 0.96 -7.31
CA LEU A 88 2.38 2.39 -7.01
C LEU A 88 0.98 2.83 -6.58
N VAL A 89 0.86 3.19 -5.31
CA VAL A 89 -0.38 3.69 -4.71
C VAL A 89 -0.29 5.21 -4.73
N THR A 90 -1.31 5.90 -5.23
CA THR A 90 -1.41 7.37 -5.19
C THR A 90 -2.58 7.76 -4.29
N ILE A 91 -2.30 8.53 -3.25
CA ILE A 91 -3.32 8.95 -2.28
C ILE A 91 -4.18 10.07 -2.89
N GLN A 92 -5.47 9.81 -3.07
CA GLN A 92 -6.45 10.80 -3.55
C GLN A 92 -7.13 11.55 -2.39
N GLY A 93 -7.19 10.93 -1.21
CA GLY A 93 -7.69 11.57 0.01
C GLY A 93 -8.08 10.56 1.08
N ALA A 94 -8.52 11.08 2.21
CA ALA A 94 -9.09 10.31 3.30
C ALA A 94 -10.44 10.93 3.71
N ALA A 95 -11.27 10.14 4.40
CA ALA A 95 -12.49 10.62 5.04
C ALA A 95 -12.18 11.83 5.93
N SER A 96 -13.09 12.81 5.94
CA SER A 96 -12.98 13.92 6.88
C SER A 96 -13.27 13.44 8.31
N ALA A 97 -12.76 14.14 9.32
CA ALA A 97 -13.02 13.80 10.72
C ALA A 97 -14.53 13.82 11.10
N ASN A 98 -15.36 14.48 10.30
CA ASN A 98 -16.81 14.58 10.51
C ASN A 98 -17.60 13.60 9.62
N ASP A 99 -16.94 12.78 8.80
CA ASP A 99 -17.60 11.77 7.98
C ASP A 99 -18.07 10.62 8.88
N PRO A 100 -19.31 10.12 8.71
CA PRO A 100 -19.77 8.94 9.46
C PRO A 100 -19.00 7.65 9.10
N SER A 101 -18.26 7.65 7.99
CA SER A 101 -17.45 6.53 7.51
C SER A 101 -15.96 6.85 7.59
N ASP A 102 -15.15 5.83 7.88
CA ASP A 102 -13.70 5.94 7.84
C ASP A 102 -13.15 5.20 6.62
N TYR A 103 -12.47 5.93 5.72
CA TYR A 103 -11.98 5.40 4.46
C TYR A 103 -10.83 6.22 3.88
N ILE A 104 -10.10 5.60 2.95
CA ILE A 104 -9.17 6.29 2.05
C ILE A 104 -9.57 6.07 0.59
N THR A 105 -9.26 7.05 -0.24
CA THR A 105 -9.37 6.93 -1.70
C THR A 105 -7.97 6.89 -2.28
N VAL A 106 -7.70 5.86 -3.09
CA VAL A 106 -6.40 5.64 -3.72
C VAL A 106 -6.54 5.20 -5.16
N ASP A 107 -5.62 5.65 -6.01
CA ASP A 107 -5.39 5.06 -7.32
C ASP A 107 -4.20 4.12 -7.23
N ILE A 108 -4.26 2.98 -7.91
CA ILE A 108 -3.20 1.97 -7.83
C ILE A 108 -2.81 1.54 -9.23
N THR A 109 -1.52 1.69 -9.54
CA THR A 109 -0.89 1.05 -10.70
C THR A 109 -0.17 -0.20 -10.23
N VAL A 110 -0.45 -1.34 -10.86
CA VAL A 110 0.20 -2.62 -10.52
C VAL A 110 1.04 -3.09 -11.70
N TRP A 111 2.33 -3.32 -11.46
CA TRP A 111 3.23 -4.00 -12.37
C TRP A 111 3.45 -5.43 -11.89
N ARG A 112 3.15 -6.38 -12.77
CA ARG A 112 3.31 -7.81 -12.50
C ARG A 112 4.73 -8.25 -12.81
N ASN A 113 5.24 -9.16 -11.99
CA ASN A 113 6.60 -9.74 -12.11
C ASN A 113 7.66 -8.64 -12.30
N ALA A 114 7.54 -7.57 -11.53
CA ALA A 114 8.41 -6.40 -11.57
C ALA A 114 9.77 -6.65 -10.93
N GLU A 115 9.84 -7.59 -10.00
CA GLU A 115 11.08 -8.05 -9.37
C GLU A 115 10.99 -9.55 -9.09
N GLU A 116 12.14 -10.16 -8.78
CA GLU A 116 12.18 -11.57 -8.39
C GLU A 116 11.35 -11.78 -7.11
N PRO A 117 10.52 -12.83 -7.05
CA PRO A 117 9.82 -13.18 -5.82
C PRO A 117 10.81 -13.34 -4.68
N SER A 118 10.52 -12.70 -3.56
CA SER A 118 11.30 -12.94 -2.37
C SER A 118 10.90 -14.28 -1.75
N SER A 119 11.86 -15.16 -1.51
CA SER A 119 11.70 -16.25 -0.57
C SER A 119 11.47 -15.62 0.80
N GLY A 120 10.21 -15.52 1.26
CA GLY A 120 9.89 -14.97 2.57
C GLY A 120 10.72 -15.66 3.66
N ILE A 121 11.20 -14.88 4.64
CA ILE A 121 11.67 -15.39 5.92
C ILE A 121 10.44 -15.72 6.76
#